data_AF-A0AAD9LDG1-F1
#
_entry.id   AF-A0AAD9LDG1-F1
#
_cell.length_a   1.000
_cell.length_b   1.000
_cell.length_c   1.000
_cell.angle_alpha   90.00
_cell.angle_beta   90.00
_cell.angle_gamma   90.00
#
_symmetry.space_group_name_H-M   'P 1'
#
loop_
_entity.id
_entity.type
_entity.pdbx_description
1 polymer ?
#
loop_
_entity_poly.entity_id
_entity_poly.type
_entity_poly.pdbx_seq_one_letter_code
_entity_poly.pdbx_strand_id
1 'polypeptide(L)'
;MGAALSTGRSLTVTQRQDSLAQLRDRAHSLLHLWGRFWIFATGLEKHEQLVWRVIQQLKYRTGAEKHAFFHHLTMTLVELWLRTLRVVLVPDVFTRYLCATFVLHIIYELQSIARRVLGSACLRLTSSGRRTLRLRQQLENVKTLQERQSIAGELDKLEGKDKWREDPASGLFQYERVMNKTQMYKRLKLENDVMGLMFSLRAGLLRKHWGLGNPKLYTISNGLLAFASFF
;
A
#
# COMPACT_ATOMS: atom_id res chain seq x y z
N MET A 1 12.64 -3.67 -36.29
CA MET A 1 11.84 -2.86 -35.33
C MET A 1 11.60 -3.66 -34.03
N GLY A 2 12.65 -3.94 -33.25
CA GLY A 2 12.56 -4.83 -32.07
C GLY A 2 13.17 -4.27 -30.77
N ALA A 3 13.65 -3.03 -30.76
CA ALA A 3 14.46 -2.49 -29.65
C ALA A 3 13.65 -1.83 -28.51
N ALA A 4 12.39 -1.44 -28.74
CA ALA A 4 11.63 -0.63 -27.77
C ALA A 4 10.89 -1.45 -26.67
N LEU A 5 10.75 -2.77 -26.84
CA LEU A 5 10.03 -3.63 -25.89
C LEU A 5 10.91 -4.23 -24.78
N SER A 6 12.23 -4.11 -24.88
CA SER A 6 13.19 -4.65 -23.89
C SER A 6 13.40 -3.71 -22.69
N THR A 7 13.39 -2.40 -22.92
CA THR A 7 13.76 -1.38 -21.93
C THR A 7 12.76 -1.27 -20.77
N GLY A 8 11.45 -1.42 -21.05
CA GLY A 8 10.39 -1.37 -20.01
C GLY A 8 10.38 -2.57 -19.07
N ARG A 9 10.85 -3.74 -19.54
CA ARG A 9 10.93 -4.96 -18.74
C ARG A 9 12.16 -4.96 -17.82
N SER A 10 13.26 -4.32 -18.25
CA SER A 10 14.46 -4.16 -17.42
C SER A 10 14.23 -3.20 -16.25
N LEU A 11 13.50 -2.09 -16.46
CA LEU A 11 13.25 -1.07 -15.42
C LEU A 11 12.32 -1.57 -14.30
N THR A 12 11.35 -2.42 -14.63
CA THR A 12 10.44 -3.02 -13.65
C THR A 12 11.11 -4.11 -12.82
N VAL A 13 12.09 -4.82 -13.40
CA VAL A 13 12.87 -5.84 -12.68
C VAL A 13 13.84 -5.19 -11.71
N THR A 14 14.57 -4.14 -12.10
CA THR A 14 15.52 -3.43 -11.21
C THR A 14 14.80 -2.77 -10.03
N GLN A 15 13.67 -2.08 -10.27
CA GLN A 15 12.89 -1.45 -9.20
C GLN A 15 12.29 -2.46 -8.19
N ARG A 16 11.98 -3.68 -8.64
CA ARG A 16 11.52 -4.77 -7.77
C ARG A 16 12.67 -5.38 -6.97
N GLN A 17 13.87 -5.39 -7.52
CA GLN A 17 15.06 -5.95 -6.87
C GLN A 17 15.59 -4.99 -5.78
N ASP A 18 15.56 -3.69 -6.03
CA ASP A 18 15.95 -2.66 -5.06
C ASP A 18 14.98 -2.58 -3.87
N SER A 19 13.68 -2.75 -4.12
CA SER A 19 12.67 -2.77 -3.04
C SER A 19 12.78 -4.01 -2.16
N LEU A 20 13.15 -5.17 -2.72
CA LEU A 20 13.43 -6.39 -1.95
C LEU A 20 14.73 -6.27 -1.14
N ALA A 21 15.77 -5.65 -1.70
CA ALA A 21 17.02 -5.40 -0.97
C ALA A 21 16.80 -4.43 0.21
N GLN A 22 16.06 -3.33 0.01
CA GLN A 22 15.70 -2.40 1.08
C GLN A 22 14.81 -3.05 2.16
N LEU A 23 13.89 -3.94 1.78
CA LEU A 23 13.09 -4.70 2.74
C LEU A 23 13.95 -5.67 3.56
N ARG A 24 14.93 -6.33 2.94
CA ARG A 24 15.86 -7.23 3.63
C ARG A 24 16.74 -6.48 4.63
N ASP A 25 17.27 -5.32 4.26
CA ASP A 25 18.11 -4.52 5.15
C ASP A 25 17.31 -3.89 6.31
N ARG A 26 16.06 -3.51 6.05
CA ARG A 26 15.12 -3.10 7.12
C ARG A 26 14.75 -4.26 8.04
N ALA A 27 14.52 -5.45 7.49
CA ALA A 27 14.24 -6.64 8.30
C ALA A 27 15.45 -7.03 9.16
N HIS A 28 16.67 -6.95 8.61
CA HIS A 28 17.89 -7.26 9.34
C HIS A 28 18.18 -6.24 10.45
N SER A 29 17.98 -4.94 10.18
CA SER A 29 18.14 -3.90 11.22
C SER A 29 17.09 -4.02 12.33
N LEU A 30 15.84 -4.36 11.99
CA LEU A 30 14.79 -4.65 12.97
C LEU A 30 15.08 -5.91 13.79
N LEU A 31 15.54 -7.00 13.16
CA LEU A 31 15.94 -8.22 13.85
C LEU A 31 17.13 -8.00 14.78
N HIS A 32 18.10 -7.18 14.36
CA HIS A 32 19.25 -6.83 15.18
C HIS A 32 18.87 -5.94 16.38
N LEU A 33 18.00 -4.95 16.17
CA LEU A 33 17.43 -4.13 17.25
C LEU A 33 16.60 -4.97 18.22
N TRP A 34 15.81 -5.90 17.69
CA TRP A 34 15.02 -6.86 18.47
C TRP A 34 15.93 -7.76 19.31
N GLY A 35 16.98 -8.33 18.72
CA GLY A 35 17.95 -9.17 19.44
C GLY A 35 18.65 -8.40 20.56
N ARG A 36 19.12 -7.17 20.28
CA ARG A 36 19.76 -6.31 21.30
C ARG A 36 18.78 -5.88 22.39
N PHE A 37 17.53 -5.59 22.04
CA PHE A 37 16.49 -5.29 23.00
C PHE A 37 16.25 -6.46 23.95
N TRP A 38 16.19 -7.70 23.45
CA TRP A 38 16.02 -8.89 24.30
C TRP A 38 17.25 -9.22 25.15
N ILE A 39 18.46 -9.04 24.62
CA ILE A 39 19.70 -9.19 25.39
C ILE A 39 19.74 -8.19 26.55
N PHE A 40 19.35 -6.95 26.29
CA PHE A 40 19.22 -5.90 27.31
C PHE A 40 18.05 -6.17 28.29
N ALA A 41 16.89 -6.60 27.78
CA ALA A 41 15.67 -6.83 28.56
C ALA A 41 15.77 -8.04 29.49
N THR A 42 16.55 -9.05 29.12
CA THR A 42 16.79 -10.24 29.98
C THR A 42 17.91 -10.02 31.00
N GLY A 43 18.61 -8.87 30.97
CA GLY A 43 19.72 -8.59 31.88
C GLY A 43 20.87 -9.59 31.74
N LEU A 44 21.05 -10.14 30.54
CA LEU A 44 21.95 -11.26 30.26
C LEU A 44 23.43 -10.92 30.49
N GLU A 45 23.78 -9.64 30.63
CA GLU A 45 25.13 -9.15 30.96
C GLU A 45 25.66 -9.75 32.28
N LYS A 46 24.81 -10.03 33.27
CA LYS A 46 25.23 -10.70 34.52
C LYS A 46 25.35 -12.23 34.38
N HIS A 47 24.78 -12.83 33.35
CA HIS A 47 24.70 -14.27 33.15
C HIS A 47 25.62 -14.78 32.03
N GLU A 48 26.43 -13.89 31.44
CA GLU A 48 27.34 -14.18 30.33
C GLU A 48 28.28 -15.37 30.62
N GLN A 49 28.75 -15.49 31.87
CA GLN A 49 29.63 -16.58 32.32
C GLN A 49 28.95 -17.97 32.29
N LEU A 50 27.64 -18.05 32.59
CA LEU A 50 26.90 -19.31 32.57
C LEU A 50 26.55 -19.73 31.14
N VAL A 51 26.21 -18.74 30.30
CA VAL A 51 25.97 -18.97 28.87
C VAL A 51 27.26 -19.43 28.19
N TRP A 52 28.41 -18.82 28.50
CA TRP A 52 29.71 -19.28 28.03
C TRP A 52 29.96 -20.73 28.50
N ARG A 53 29.68 -21.07 29.77
CA ARG A 53 29.86 -22.44 30.27
C ARG A 53 29.02 -23.47 29.51
N VAL A 54 27.76 -23.14 29.19
CA VAL A 54 26.88 -23.99 28.36
C VAL A 54 27.42 -24.11 26.92
N ILE A 55 27.89 -23.00 26.33
CA ILE A 55 28.52 -23.00 25.00
C ILE A 55 29.81 -23.84 24.99
N GLN A 56 30.63 -23.79 26.05
CA GLN A 56 31.82 -24.65 26.21
C GLN A 56 31.44 -26.12 26.28
N GLN A 57 30.43 -26.46 27.08
CA GLN A 57 29.95 -27.83 27.23
C GLN A 57 29.40 -28.38 25.90
N LEU A 58 28.73 -27.54 25.10
CA LEU A 58 28.28 -27.89 23.74
C LEU A 58 29.44 -27.99 22.74
N LYS A 59 30.50 -27.20 22.91
CA LYS A 59 31.67 -27.17 22.02
C LYS A 59 32.66 -28.32 22.30
N TYR A 60 32.80 -28.76 23.55
CA TYR A 60 33.70 -29.85 23.99
C TYR A 60 33.03 -31.24 23.92
N ARG A 61 32.15 -31.44 22.94
CA ARG A 61 31.25 -32.60 22.71
C ARG A 61 31.97 -33.95 22.46
N THR A 62 33.28 -34.05 22.64
CA THR A 62 34.06 -35.24 22.34
C THR A 62 34.24 -36.13 23.57
N GLY A 63 33.27 -37.04 23.80
CA GLY A 63 33.59 -38.34 24.41
C GLY A 63 33.13 -38.66 25.84
N ALA A 64 32.33 -37.83 26.52
CA ALA A 64 31.78 -38.18 27.84
C ALA A 64 30.41 -38.88 27.73
N GLU A 65 30.13 -39.83 28.63
CA GLU A 65 28.90 -40.63 28.65
C GLU A 65 27.62 -39.78 28.54
N LYS A 66 26.80 -40.12 27.54
CA LYS A 66 25.67 -39.30 27.09
C LYS A 66 24.69 -38.94 28.22
N HIS A 67 24.41 -39.86 29.14
CA HIS A 67 23.39 -39.69 30.18
C HIS A 67 23.78 -38.70 31.28
N ALA A 68 25.03 -38.72 31.74
CA ALA A 68 25.51 -37.78 32.76
C ALA A 68 25.57 -36.34 32.23
N PHE A 69 25.93 -36.17 30.96
CA PHE A 69 25.93 -34.88 30.28
C PHE A 69 24.53 -34.30 30.13
N PHE A 70 23.55 -35.10 29.66
CA PHE A 70 22.17 -34.64 29.53
C PHE A 70 21.62 -34.18 30.87
N HIS A 71 21.86 -34.93 31.95
CA HIS A 71 21.39 -34.55 33.29
C HIS A 71 22.03 -33.25 33.80
N HIS A 72 23.34 -33.06 33.56
CA HIS A 72 24.02 -31.83 33.98
C HIS A 72 23.58 -30.62 33.14
N LEU A 73 23.37 -30.80 31.83
CA LEU A 73 22.84 -29.77 30.95
C LEU A 73 21.41 -29.37 31.35
N THR A 74 20.54 -30.35 31.62
CA THR A 74 19.16 -30.07 32.05
C THR A 74 19.12 -29.35 33.39
N MET A 75 19.94 -29.76 34.37
CA MET A 75 20.01 -29.07 35.66
C MET A 75 20.51 -27.62 35.52
N THR A 76 21.50 -27.39 34.65
CA THR A 76 22.04 -26.04 34.41
C THR A 76 21.01 -25.16 33.69
N LEU A 77 20.25 -25.72 32.74
CA LEU A 77 19.16 -25.02 32.07
C LEU A 77 17.99 -24.70 33.02
N VAL A 78 17.65 -25.62 33.92
CA VAL A 78 16.60 -25.42 34.93
C VAL A 78 17.04 -24.38 35.96
N GLU A 79 18.29 -24.38 36.41
CA GLU A 79 18.80 -23.37 37.34
C GLU A 79 18.80 -21.97 36.71
N LEU A 80 19.22 -21.87 35.44
CA LEU A 80 19.14 -20.64 34.67
C LEU A 80 17.69 -20.15 34.57
N TRP A 81 16.77 -21.05 34.22
CA TRP A 81 15.35 -20.72 34.10
C TRP A 81 14.75 -20.24 35.43
N LEU A 82 15.00 -20.94 36.54
CA LEU A 82 14.49 -20.55 37.87
C LEU A 82 15.09 -19.23 38.37
N ARG A 83 16.37 -18.96 38.10
CA ARG A 83 17.01 -17.67 38.44
C ARG A 83 16.42 -16.53 37.62
N THR A 84 16.22 -16.72 36.31
CA THR A 84 15.56 -15.71 35.47
C THR A 84 14.12 -15.46 35.93
N LEU A 85 13.38 -16.53 36.27
CA LEU A 85 12.03 -16.43 36.80
C LEU A 85 11.98 -15.62 38.09
N ARG A 86 12.94 -15.81 39.01
CA ARG A 86 13.02 -15.05 40.27
C ARG A 86 13.31 -13.57 40.04
N VAL A 87 14.19 -13.23 39.09
CA VAL A 87 14.50 -11.83 38.74
C VAL A 87 13.32 -11.15 38.06
N VAL A 88 12.61 -11.86 37.18
CA VAL A 88 11.39 -11.37 36.53
C VAL A 88 10.25 -11.21 37.53
N LEU A 89 10.20 -12.02 38.60
CA LEU A 89 9.20 -11.90 39.66
C LEU A 89 9.45 -10.70 40.61
N VAL A 90 10.59 -9.99 40.49
CA VAL A 90 10.81 -8.75 41.22
C VAL A 90 9.85 -7.68 40.67
N PRO A 91 8.88 -7.19 41.46
CA PRO A 91 7.78 -6.36 40.97
C PRO A 91 8.24 -5.08 40.27
N ASP A 92 9.33 -4.48 40.75
CA ASP A 92 9.90 -3.23 40.21
C ASP A 92 10.44 -3.36 38.79
N VAL A 93 10.96 -4.54 38.45
CA VAL A 93 11.58 -4.79 37.14
C VAL A 93 10.48 -5.12 36.12
N PHE A 94 9.53 -5.98 36.52
CA PHE A 94 8.37 -6.35 35.71
C PHE A 94 7.50 -5.14 35.34
N THR A 95 7.22 -4.24 36.29
CA THR A 95 6.37 -3.06 36.07
C THR A 95 6.98 -2.08 35.07
N ARG A 96 8.29 -1.84 35.12
CA ARG A 96 9.00 -0.99 34.14
C ARG A 96 8.90 -1.56 32.72
N TYR A 97 9.03 -2.87 32.56
CA TYR A 97 8.92 -3.53 31.27
C TYR A 97 7.49 -3.52 30.72
N LEU A 98 6.49 -3.78 31.56
CA LEU A 98 5.09 -3.62 31.15
C LEU A 98 4.83 -2.19 30.68
N CYS A 99 5.22 -1.18 31.45
CA CYS A 99 5.10 0.22 31.04
C CYS A 99 5.78 0.50 29.70
N ALA A 100 7.00 0.03 29.47
CA ALA A 100 7.70 0.23 28.20
C ALA A 100 6.96 -0.42 27.01
N THR A 101 6.43 -1.63 27.17
CA THR A 101 5.67 -2.32 26.11
C THR A 101 4.34 -1.64 25.82
N PHE A 102 3.60 -1.21 26.86
CA PHE A 102 2.37 -0.44 26.69
C PHE A 102 2.65 0.90 26.02
N VAL A 103 3.70 1.62 26.44
CA VAL A 103 4.10 2.89 25.80
C VAL A 103 4.43 2.68 24.33
N LEU A 104 5.19 1.64 23.99
CA LEU A 104 5.52 1.33 22.60
C LEU A 104 4.28 0.99 21.77
N HIS A 105 3.36 0.20 22.34
CA HIS A 105 2.11 -0.16 21.71
C HIS A 105 1.22 1.07 21.48
N ILE A 106 1.10 1.94 22.49
CA ILE A 106 0.38 3.22 22.40
C ILE A 106 1.01 4.12 21.34
N ILE A 107 2.34 4.23 21.29
CA ILE A 107 3.04 5.03 20.26
C ILE A 107 2.77 4.49 18.86
N TYR A 108 2.79 3.16 18.67
CA TYR A 108 2.53 2.55 17.37
C TYR A 108 1.09 2.81 16.89
N GLU A 109 0.10 2.64 17.77
CA GLU A 109 -1.30 2.93 17.47
C GLU A 109 -1.52 4.42 17.25
N LEU A 110 -0.90 5.27 18.07
CA LEU A 110 -0.96 6.72 17.90
C LEU A 110 -0.35 7.14 16.56
N GLN A 111 0.75 6.53 16.14
CA GLN A 111 1.38 6.81 14.84
C GLN A 111 0.52 6.30 13.67
N SER A 112 -0.21 5.19 13.84
CA SER A 112 -1.15 4.67 12.84
C SER A 112 -2.33 5.63 12.64
N ILE A 113 -2.91 6.12 13.74
CA ILE A 113 -4.02 7.07 13.75
C ILE A 113 -3.56 8.45 13.26
N ALA A 114 -2.41 8.92 13.75
CA ALA A 114 -1.83 10.21 13.36
C ALA A 114 -1.61 10.27 11.85
N ARG A 115 -1.10 9.22 11.20
CA ARG A 115 -0.94 9.19 9.74
C ARG A 115 -2.28 9.31 8.99
N ARG A 116 -3.35 8.70 9.49
CA ARG A 116 -4.69 8.79 8.87
C ARG A 116 -5.29 10.20 9.05
N VAL A 117 -5.12 10.80 10.22
CA VAL A 117 -5.67 12.12 10.55
C VAL A 117 -4.84 13.24 9.92
N LEU A 118 -3.51 13.15 9.90
CA LEU A 118 -2.62 14.09 9.23
C LEU A 118 -2.94 14.18 7.73
N GLY A 119 -3.26 13.06 7.07
CA GLY A 119 -3.70 13.07 5.67
C GLY A 119 -4.98 13.88 5.46
N SER A 120 -6.01 13.66 6.27
CA SER A 120 -7.29 14.37 6.13
C SER A 120 -7.22 15.83 6.60
N ALA A 121 -6.45 16.13 7.65
CA ALA A 121 -6.21 17.49 8.14
C ALA A 121 -5.35 18.30 7.16
N CYS A 122 -4.31 17.69 6.57
CA CYS A 122 -3.48 18.31 5.53
C CYS A 122 -4.33 18.66 4.29
N LEU A 123 -5.25 17.78 3.90
CA LEU A 123 -6.21 18.08 2.82
C LEU A 123 -7.15 19.23 3.19
N ARG A 124 -7.62 19.34 4.44
CA ARG A 124 -8.46 20.46 4.89
C ARG A 124 -7.72 21.80 4.95
N LEU A 125 -6.44 21.78 5.33
CA LEU A 125 -5.60 22.99 5.41
C LEU A 125 -5.14 23.47 4.03
N THR A 126 -4.91 22.54 3.10
CA THR A 126 -4.51 22.87 1.73
C THR A 126 -5.65 23.57 0.97
N SER A 127 -5.35 24.66 0.29
CA SER A 127 -6.31 25.44 -0.53
C SER A 127 -7.05 24.56 -1.55
N SER A 128 -6.36 23.60 -2.16
CA SER A 128 -6.92 22.62 -3.11
C SER A 128 -7.94 21.67 -2.48
N GLY A 129 -7.78 21.26 -1.22
CA GLY A 129 -8.72 20.34 -0.58
C GLY A 129 -10.00 21.02 -0.12
N ARG A 130 -9.98 22.31 0.24
CA ARG A 130 -11.19 23.11 0.46
C ARG A 130 -12.04 23.22 -0.80
N ARG A 131 -11.41 23.45 -1.96
CA ARG A 131 -12.11 23.48 -3.25
C ARG A 131 -12.74 22.12 -3.58
N THR A 132 -12.00 21.04 -3.36
CA THR A 132 -12.47 19.65 -3.53
C THR A 132 -13.69 19.35 -2.65
N LEU A 133 -13.66 19.77 -1.37
CA LEU A 133 -14.76 19.57 -0.43
C LEU A 133 -16.02 20.33 -0.84
N ARG A 134 -15.89 21.59 -1.28
CA ARG A 134 -17.02 22.40 -1.77
C ARG A 134 -17.69 21.75 -2.98
N LEU A 135 -16.89 21.30 -3.96
CA LEU A 135 -17.41 20.64 -5.15
C LEU A 135 -18.13 19.32 -4.81
N ARG A 136 -17.62 18.55 -3.84
CA ARG A 136 -18.31 17.34 -3.35
C ARG A 136 -19.65 17.66 -2.70
N GLN A 137 -19.71 18.68 -1.86
CA GLN A 137 -20.97 19.14 -1.24
C GLN A 137 -21.96 19.64 -2.30
N GLN A 138 -21.49 20.34 -3.33
CA GLN A 138 -22.35 20.76 -4.44
C GLN A 138 -22.88 19.54 -5.21
N LEU A 139 -22.04 18.54 -5.47
CA LEU A 139 -22.42 17.31 -6.18
C LEU A 139 -23.50 16.49 -5.45
N GLU A 140 -23.56 16.54 -4.12
CA GLU A 140 -24.63 15.90 -3.32
C GLU A 140 -25.98 16.63 -3.43
N ASN A 141 -25.96 17.95 -3.63
CA ASN A 141 -27.18 18.78 -3.65
C ASN A 141 -27.76 19.01 -5.04
N VAL A 142 -27.04 18.61 -6.10
CA VAL A 142 -27.44 18.85 -7.48
C VAL A 142 -28.56 17.92 -7.91
N LYS A 143 -29.62 18.51 -8.47
CA LYS A 143 -30.79 17.79 -9.00
C LYS A 143 -30.75 17.60 -10.51
N THR A 144 -29.94 18.36 -11.23
CA THR A 144 -29.87 18.32 -12.70
C THR A 144 -28.66 17.53 -13.19
N LEU A 145 -28.83 16.75 -14.26
CA LEU A 145 -27.74 15.92 -14.80
C LEU A 145 -26.61 16.77 -15.39
N GLN A 146 -26.94 17.89 -16.05
CA GLN A 146 -25.97 18.75 -16.71
C GLN A 146 -25.05 19.47 -15.71
N GLU A 147 -25.61 19.99 -14.62
CA GLU A 147 -24.86 20.60 -13.53
C GLU A 147 -24.03 19.56 -12.77
N ARG A 148 -24.55 18.33 -12.64
CA ARG A 148 -23.79 17.24 -12.03
C ARG A 148 -22.57 16.89 -12.86
N GLN A 149 -22.70 16.90 -14.19
CA GLN A 149 -21.61 16.61 -15.11
C GLN A 149 -20.53 17.69 -15.08
N SER A 150 -20.89 18.97 -15.02
CA SER A 150 -19.91 20.06 -14.92
C SER A 150 -19.12 19.99 -13.61
N ILE A 151 -19.81 19.84 -12.47
CA ILE A 151 -19.20 19.77 -11.14
C ILE A 151 -18.32 18.51 -11.00
N ALA A 152 -18.80 17.35 -11.47
CA ALA A 152 -18.02 16.11 -11.47
C ALA A 152 -16.76 16.24 -12.36
N GLY A 153 -16.87 16.89 -13.52
CA GLY A 153 -15.74 17.15 -14.41
C GLY A 153 -14.69 18.06 -13.77
N GLU A 154 -15.11 19.11 -13.06
CA GLU A 154 -14.19 19.97 -12.31
C GLU A 154 -13.51 19.20 -11.17
N LEU A 155 -14.25 18.35 -10.46
CA LEU A 155 -13.71 17.52 -9.39
C LEU A 155 -12.69 16.50 -9.91
N ASP A 156 -12.99 15.85 -11.04
CA ASP A 156 -12.09 14.88 -11.67
C ASP A 156 -10.81 15.55 -12.21
N LYS A 157 -10.89 16.80 -12.70
CA LYS A 157 -9.71 17.60 -13.08
C LYS A 157 -8.83 17.93 -11.89
N LEU A 158 -9.41 18.35 -10.76
CA LEU A 158 -8.67 18.65 -9.53
C LEU A 158 -8.00 17.42 -8.93
N GLU A 159 -8.66 16.26 -9.00
CA GLU A 159 -8.13 14.98 -8.50
C GLU A 159 -7.17 14.30 -9.51
N GLY A 160 -7.02 14.86 -10.72
CA GLY A 160 -6.19 14.29 -11.78
C GLY A 160 -6.74 12.96 -12.35
N LYS A 161 -8.02 12.69 -12.11
CA LYS A 161 -8.73 11.49 -12.56
C LYS A 161 -9.13 11.55 -14.02
N ASP A 162 -9.05 12.71 -14.69
CA ASP A 162 -9.39 12.82 -16.12
C ASP A 162 -8.33 12.18 -17.06
N LYS A 163 -7.15 11.84 -16.52
CA LYS A 163 -6.00 11.32 -17.29
C LYS A 163 -6.27 10.01 -18.02
N TRP A 164 -7.21 9.18 -17.54
CA TRP A 164 -7.52 7.91 -18.22
C TRP A 164 -8.12 8.11 -19.61
N ARG A 165 -8.70 9.29 -19.90
CA ARG A 165 -9.27 9.59 -21.22
C ARG A 165 -8.22 9.81 -22.29
N GLU A 166 -7.05 10.25 -21.89
CA GLU A 166 -5.92 10.57 -22.77
C GLU A 166 -4.90 9.43 -22.84
N ASP A 167 -4.95 8.50 -21.87
CA ASP A 167 -3.98 7.41 -21.76
C ASP A 167 -4.40 6.16 -22.57
N PRO A 168 -3.72 5.86 -23.68
CA PRO A 168 -3.97 4.68 -24.49
C PRO A 168 -3.55 3.37 -23.79
N ALA A 169 -2.71 3.43 -22.75
CA ALA A 169 -2.20 2.26 -22.03
C ALA A 169 -3.10 1.81 -20.87
N SER A 170 -4.14 2.59 -20.53
CA SER A 170 -5.00 2.32 -19.38
C SER A 170 -5.75 0.98 -19.46
N GLY A 171 -5.96 0.44 -20.66
CA GLY A 171 -6.65 -0.83 -20.90
C GLY A 171 -8.11 -0.85 -20.43
N LEU A 172 -8.65 0.29 -19.98
CA LEU A 172 -9.99 0.42 -19.43
C LEU A 172 -11.06 0.43 -20.53
N PHE A 173 -10.71 0.96 -21.69
CA PHE A 173 -11.52 0.99 -22.91
C PHE A 173 -10.62 0.88 -24.15
N GLN A 174 -11.22 0.58 -25.31
CA GLN A 174 -10.48 0.51 -26.57
C GLN A 174 -10.21 1.92 -27.10
N TYR A 175 -9.14 2.55 -26.61
CA TYR A 175 -8.78 3.94 -26.88
C TYR A 175 -8.81 4.31 -28.37
N GLU A 176 -8.04 3.59 -29.18
CA GLU A 176 -7.87 3.87 -30.62
C GLU A 176 -9.21 3.82 -31.36
N ARG A 177 -10.04 2.83 -31.02
CA ARG A 177 -11.32 2.62 -31.69
C ARG A 177 -12.36 3.66 -31.31
N VAL A 178 -12.40 4.07 -30.04
CA VAL A 178 -13.27 5.16 -29.58
C VAL A 178 -12.82 6.47 -30.23
N MET A 179 -11.52 6.77 -30.22
CA MET A 179 -11.00 8.01 -30.79
C MET A 179 -11.29 8.12 -32.29
N ASN A 180 -11.04 7.06 -33.05
CA ASN A 180 -11.32 7.01 -34.50
C ASN A 180 -12.81 7.24 -34.79
N LYS A 181 -13.71 6.69 -33.96
CA LYS A 181 -15.15 6.90 -34.12
C LYS A 181 -15.58 8.32 -33.73
N THR A 182 -15.05 8.87 -32.65
CA THR A 182 -15.32 10.26 -32.25
C THR A 182 -14.86 11.24 -33.34
N GLN A 183 -13.67 11.03 -33.92
CA GLN A 183 -13.18 11.85 -35.02
C GLN A 183 -14.06 11.74 -36.27
N MET A 184 -14.51 10.53 -36.61
CA MET A 184 -15.45 10.30 -37.71
C MET A 184 -16.77 11.06 -37.50
N TYR A 185 -17.35 11.03 -36.29
CA TYR A 185 -18.58 11.80 -35.99
C TYR A 185 -18.36 13.31 -36.08
N LYS A 186 -17.23 13.81 -35.57
CA LYS A 186 -16.86 15.24 -35.68
C LYS A 186 -16.75 15.66 -37.14
N ARG A 187 -16.13 14.83 -37.98
CA ARG A 187 -16.02 15.06 -39.42
C ARG A 187 -17.40 15.12 -40.10
N LEU A 188 -18.25 14.12 -39.88
CA LEU A 188 -19.60 14.09 -40.44
C LEU A 188 -20.46 15.28 -40.00
N LYS A 189 -20.27 15.75 -38.75
CA LYS A 189 -20.91 16.97 -38.25
C LYS A 189 -20.40 18.23 -38.94
N LEU A 190 -19.09 18.33 -39.20
CA LEU A 190 -18.50 19.45 -39.93
C LEU A 190 -18.93 19.47 -41.41
N GLU A 191 -19.06 18.30 -42.02
CA GLU A 191 -19.53 18.13 -43.40
C GLU A 191 -21.06 18.30 -43.53
N ASN A 192 -21.79 18.52 -42.42
CA ASN A 192 -23.25 18.60 -42.36
C ASN A 192 -23.98 17.38 -42.97
N ASP A 193 -23.32 16.22 -43.04
CA ASP A 193 -23.93 14.98 -43.51
C ASP A 193 -24.73 14.33 -42.38
N VAL A 194 -25.96 14.82 -42.21
CA VAL A 194 -26.91 14.36 -41.18
C VAL A 194 -27.26 12.87 -41.38
N MET A 195 -27.34 12.40 -42.62
CA MET A 195 -27.72 11.02 -42.93
C MET A 195 -26.58 10.05 -42.63
N GLY A 196 -25.34 10.40 -43.00
CA GLY A 196 -24.14 9.65 -42.64
C GLY A 196 -23.91 9.63 -41.13
N LEU A 197 -24.17 10.74 -40.43
CA LEU A 197 -24.13 10.80 -38.97
C LEU A 197 -25.18 9.88 -38.34
N MET A 198 -26.43 9.93 -38.81
CA MET A 198 -27.51 9.07 -38.30
C MET A 198 -27.22 7.58 -38.51
N PHE A 199 -26.75 7.20 -39.71
CA PHE A 199 -26.42 5.81 -40.03
C PHE A 199 -25.26 5.30 -39.16
N SER A 200 -24.21 6.12 -39.02
CA SER A 200 -23.03 5.75 -38.23
C SER A 200 -23.32 5.67 -36.73
N LEU A 201 -24.16 6.56 -36.19
CA LEU A 201 -24.66 6.49 -34.80
C LEU A 201 -25.50 5.25 -34.58
N ARG A 202 -26.44 4.95 -35.49
CA ARG A 202 -27.30 3.76 -35.40
C ARG A 202 -26.48 2.47 -35.42
N ALA A 203 -25.47 2.40 -36.29
CA ALA A 203 -24.56 1.24 -36.36
C ALA A 203 -23.64 1.14 -35.13
N GLY A 204 -23.22 2.26 -34.55
CA GLY A 204 -22.35 2.33 -33.39
C GLY A 204 -23.02 1.94 -32.08
N LEU A 205 -24.27 2.38 -31.86
CA LEU A 205 -25.04 2.09 -30.65
C LEU A 205 -25.46 0.62 -30.54
N LEU A 206 -25.74 -0.04 -31.68
CA LEU A 206 -26.35 -1.37 -31.67
C LEU A 206 -25.38 -2.51 -31.32
N ARG A 207 -24.06 -2.32 -31.50
CA ARG A 207 -23.16 -3.47 -31.65
C ARG A 207 -22.06 -3.62 -30.61
N LYS A 208 -21.37 -2.57 -30.16
CA LYS A 208 -20.27 -2.68 -29.15
C LYS A 208 -20.00 -1.34 -28.45
N HIS A 209 -20.16 -1.27 -27.14
CA HIS A 209 -19.80 -0.10 -26.33
C HIS A 209 -18.28 0.13 -26.18
N TRP A 210 -17.43 -0.57 -26.95
CA TRP A 210 -15.96 -0.42 -26.98
C TRP A 210 -15.24 -0.39 -25.61
N GLY A 211 -15.84 -0.99 -24.57
CA GLY A 211 -15.32 -0.97 -23.20
C GLY A 211 -15.72 0.25 -22.36
N LEU A 212 -16.51 1.19 -22.91
CA LEU A 212 -17.01 2.38 -22.19
C LEU A 212 -18.01 2.05 -21.07
N GLY A 213 -18.59 0.85 -21.08
CA GLY A 213 -19.44 0.32 -19.99
C GLY A 213 -18.67 -0.44 -18.91
N ASN A 214 -17.33 -0.36 -18.88
CA ASN A 214 -16.53 -1.09 -17.91
C ASN A 214 -16.81 -0.57 -16.48
N PRO A 215 -17.22 -1.43 -15.52
CA PRO A 215 -17.51 -1.02 -14.14
C PRO A 215 -16.34 -0.28 -13.47
N LYS A 216 -15.10 -0.58 -13.87
CA LYS A 216 -13.89 0.06 -13.32
C LYS A 216 -13.81 1.55 -13.65
N LEU A 217 -14.41 2.02 -14.75
CA LEU A 217 -14.45 3.44 -15.09
C LEU A 217 -15.27 4.24 -14.06
N TYR A 218 -16.36 3.66 -13.58
CA TYR A 218 -17.22 4.28 -12.56
C TYR A 218 -16.60 4.32 -11.17
N THR A 219 -15.56 3.51 -10.91
CA THR A 219 -14.78 3.59 -9.67
C THR A 219 -13.71 4.68 -9.73
N ILE A 220 -13.26 5.04 -10.94
CA ILE A 220 -12.16 5.99 -11.14
C ILE A 220 -12.70 7.42 -11.26
N SER A 221 -13.79 7.65 -12.00
CA SER A 221 -14.40 8.98 -12.15
C SER A 221 -15.53 9.21 -11.14
N ASN A 222 -15.61 10.40 -10.55
CA ASN A 222 -16.70 10.73 -9.62
C ASN A 222 -18.04 10.98 -10.34
N GLY A 223 -18.00 11.26 -11.65
CA GLY A 223 -19.20 11.39 -12.48
C GLY A 223 -19.70 10.05 -12.98
N LEU A 224 -20.98 9.75 -12.77
CA LEU A 224 -21.71 8.59 -13.33
C LEU A 224 -21.77 8.59 -14.89
N LEU A 225 -21.16 9.57 -15.54
CA LEU A 225 -21.35 9.94 -16.94
C LEU A 225 -20.03 10.03 -17.71
N ALA A 226 -19.06 9.17 -17.41
CA ALA A 226 -17.94 8.89 -18.33
C ALA A 226 -18.43 8.55 -19.75
N PHE A 227 -19.62 7.96 -19.85
CA PHE A 227 -20.29 7.59 -21.10
C PHE A 227 -20.83 8.78 -21.91
N ALA A 228 -21.33 9.83 -21.25
CA ALA A 228 -21.94 10.99 -21.94
C ALA A 228 -20.94 12.06 -22.37
N SER A 229 -19.68 11.97 -21.95
CA SER A 229 -18.63 12.88 -22.41
C SER A 229 -18.17 12.61 -23.86
N PHE A 230 -18.50 11.44 -24.41
CA PHE A 230 -18.02 11.00 -25.73
C PHE A 230 -19.06 11.15 -26.85
N PHE A 231 -20.32 11.44 -26.50
CA PHE A 231 -21.43 11.71 -27.42
C PHE A 231 -21.81 13.19 -27.36
#